data_AF-A0A8J5N6H5-F1
#
_entry.id   AF-A0A8J5N6H5-F1
#
_cell.length_a   1.000
_cell.length_b   1.000
_cell.length_c   1.000
_cell.angle_alpha   90.00
_cell.angle_beta   90.00
_cell.angle_gamma   90.00
#
_symmetry.space_group_name_H-M   'P 1'
#
loop_
_entity.id
_entity.type
_entity.pdbx_description
1 polymer ?
#
loop_
_entity_poly.entity_id
_entity_poly.type
_entity_poly.pdbx_seq_one_letter_code
_entity_poly.pdbx_strand_id
1 'polypeptide(L)'
;MAGGLPNPQMFPFQAASVTLKDGRAVTIHPKLMTDCLQYGPTTGYPPLVKQLKELTEKLHAPPRWADTDLIVTAGSQDGLCKALEMMINPGDYMVTQEPCYTGTLSIVSIRGVSYIFRGQRLLYTQDELYIRDALDRL
;
A
#
# COMPACT_ATOMS: atom_id res chain seq x y z
N MET A 1 -32.10 -7.01 7.30
CA MET A 1 -31.45 -5.79 7.79
C MET A 1 -30.31 -5.48 6.83
N ALA A 2 -30.42 -4.40 6.04
CA ALA A 2 -29.51 -4.11 4.93
C ALA A 2 -28.29 -3.31 5.43
N GLY A 3 -27.11 -3.54 4.84
CA GLY A 3 -25.80 -3.01 5.26
C GLY A 3 -25.59 -1.49 5.08
N GLY A 4 -26.63 -0.67 5.27
CA GLY A 4 -26.51 0.78 5.26
C GLY A 4 -26.17 1.41 3.90
N LEU A 5 -26.39 0.69 2.80
CA LEU A 5 -26.10 1.18 1.44
C LEU A 5 -27.07 2.32 1.06
N PRO A 6 -26.57 3.54 0.75
CA PRO A 6 -27.41 4.64 0.30
C PRO A 6 -28.14 4.30 -1.01
N ASN A 7 -29.33 4.88 -1.20
CA ASN A 7 -30.11 4.72 -2.43
C ASN A 7 -29.38 5.36 -3.63
N PRO A 8 -29.03 4.59 -4.68
CA PRO A 8 -28.38 5.12 -5.88
C PRO A 8 -29.09 6.28 -6.58
N GLN A 9 -30.41 6.35 -6.50
CA GLN A 9 -31.20 7.42 -7.13
C GLN A 9 -30.95 8.80 -6.49
N MET A 10 -30.34 8.84 -5.31
CA MET A 10 -30.01 10.08 -4.59
C MET A 10 -28.61 10.59 -4.93
N PHE A 11 -27.82 9.85 -5.72
CA PHE A 11 -26.48 10.27 -6.11
C PHE A 11 -26.56 11.44 -7.11
N PRO A 12 -25.82 12.55 -6.89
CA PRO A 12 -26.01 13.79 -7.65
C PRO A 12 -25.33 13.80 -9.03
N PHE A 13 -24.55 12.76 -9.38
CA PHE A 13 -23.79 12.71 -10.64
C PHE A 13 -24.30 11.59 -11.55
N GLN A 14 -24.66 11.96 -12.78
CA GLN A 14 -25.15 11.00 -13.78
C GLN A 14 -24.02 10.38 -14.61
N ALA A 15 -23.00 11.15 -14.98
CA ALA A 15 -21.89 10.70 -15.82
C ALA A 15 -20.70 11.65 -15.66
N ALA A 16 -19.52 11.22 -16.10
CA ALA A 16 -18.34 12.07 -16.17
C ALA A 16 -17.52 11.76 -17.42
N SER A 17 -16.75 12.74 -17.89
CA SER A 17 -15.78 12.55 -18.97
C SER A 17 -14.48 13.22 -18.59
N VAL A 18 -13.37 12.50 -18.73
CA VAL A 18 -12.02 13.01 -18.49
C VAL A 18 -11.26 13.01 -19.81
N THR A 19 -10.85 14.19 -20.26
CA THR A 19 -10.06 14.34 -21.49
C THR A 19 -8.57 14.25 -21.16
N LEU A 20 -7.89 13.36 -21.87
CA LEU A 20 -6.44 13.15 -21.77
C LEU A 20 -5.70 14.18 -22.63
N LYS A 21 -4.41 14.38 -22.35
CA LYS A 21 -3.55 15.33 -23.09
C LYS A 21 -3.43 14.99 -24.59
N ASP A 22 -3.68 13.75 -24.97
CA ASP A 22 -3.66 13.29 -26.37
C ASP A 22 -5.03 13.44 -27.08
N GLY A 23 -6.00 14.08 -26.43
CA GLY A 23 -7.34 14.34 -26.97
C GLY A 23 -8.32 13.19 -26.81
N ARG A 24 -7.90 12.01 -26.33
CA ARG A 24 -8.84 10.92 -26.02
C ARG A 24 -9.69 11.28 -24.80
N ALA A 25 -10.95 10.86 -24.81
CA ALA A 25 -11.85 11.00 -23.68
C ALA A 25 -12.11 9.64 -23.02
N VAL A 26 -12.01 9.61 -21.70
CA VAL A 26 -12.46 8.48 -20.87
C VAL A 26 -13.83 8.84 -20.31
N THR A 27 -14.86 8.10 -20.70
CA THR A 27 -16.24 8.36 -20.28
C THR A 27 -16.67 7.36 -19.21
N ILE A 28 -17.25 7.88 -18.13
CA ILE A 28 -17.91 7.12 -17.08
C ILE A 28 -19.41 7.22 -17.32
N HIS A 29 -20.00 6.14 -17.85
CA HIS A 29 -21.43 6.05 -18.16
C HIS A 29 -22.29 5.88 -16.91
N PRO A 30 -23.62 6.13 -16.95
CA PRO A 30 -24.46 6.20 -15.76
C PRO A 30 -24.46 4.96 -14.86
N LYS A 31 -24.39 3.77 -15.46
CA LYS A 31 -24.28 2.53 -14.69
C LYS A 31 -22.98 2.49 -13.89
N LEU A 32 -21.85 2.77 -14.55
CA LEU A 32 -20.54 2.78 -13.90
C LEU A 32 -20.44 3.92 -12.86
N MET A 33 -21.02 5.08 -13.15
CA MET A 33 -21.07 6.20 -12.20
C MET A 33 -21.78 5.79 -10.91
N THR A 34 -22.90 5.08 -11.04
CA THR A 34 -23.65 4.55 -9.90
C THR A 34 -22.80 3.60 -9.05
N ASP A 35 -22.10 2.67 -9.71
CA ASP A 35 -21.22 1.71 -9.03
C ASP A 35 -20.03 2.41 -8.34
N CYS A 36 -19.46 3.45 -8.97
CA CYS A 36 -18.34 4.22 -8.42
C CYS A 36 -18.72 5.05 -7.18
N LEU A 37 -19.97 5.53 -7.10
CA LEU A 37 -20.44 6.36 -5.97
C LEU A 37 -20.95 5.51 -4.80
N GLN A 38 -21.11 4.21 -4.99
CA GLN A 38 -21.51 3.28 -3.94
C GLN A 38 -20.30 2.79 -3.14
N TYR A 39 -20.52 2.38 -1.89
CA TYR A 39 -19.52 1.67 -1.10
C TYR A 39 -19.03 0.41 -1.85
N GLY A 40 -17.71 0.31 -1.97
CA GLY A 40 -17.04 -0.82 -2.60
C GLY A 40 -16.40 -1.79 -1.61
N PRO A 41 -15.87 -2.93 -2.10
CA PRO A 41 -15.08 -3.84 -1.29
C PRO A 41 -13.81 -3.18 -0.74
N THR A 42 -13.37 -3.60 0.45
CA THR A 42 -12.12 -3.12 1.08
C THR A 42 -10.88 -3.37 0.22
N THR A 43 -10.87 -4.44 -0.57
CA THR A 43 -9.77 -4.76 -1.49
C THR A 43 -9.66 -3.81 -2.67
N GLY A 44 -10.73 -3.07 -2.98
CA GLY A 44 -10.83 -2.15 -4.10
C GLY A 44 -11.86 -2.58 -5.14
N TYR A 45 -12.00 -1.76 -6.18
CA TYR A 45 -12.93 -2.02 -7.30
C TYR A 45 -12.49 -3.28 -8.08
N PRO A 46 -13.30 -4.35 -8.17
CA PRO A 46 -12.83 -5.65 -8.66
C PRO A 46 -12.21 -5.64 -10.07
N PRO A 47 -12.76 -4.90 -11.06
CA PRO A 47 -12.12 -4.78 -12.37
C PRO A 47 -10.72 -4.14 -12.32
N LEU A 48 -10.51 -3.14 -11.45
CA LEU A 48 -9.20 -2.54 -11.25
C LEU A 48 -8.24 -3.54 -10.58
N VAL A 49 -8.70 -4.24 -9.54
CA VAL A 49 -7.89 -5.27 -8.86
C VAL A 49 -7.42 -6.33 -9.84
N LYS A 50 -8.32 -6.82 -10.72
CA LYS A 50 -7.98 -7.79 -11.75
C LYS A 50 -6.89 -7.25 -12.70
N GLN A 51 -7.06 -6.04 -13.22
CA GLN A 51 -6.08 -5.44 -14.13
C GLN A 51 -4.71 -5.23 -13.46
N LEU A 52 -4.70 -4.80 -12.19
CA LEU A 52 -3.46 -4.65 -11.44
C LEU A 52 -2.77 -5.99 -11.21
N LYS A 53 -3.53 -7.06 -10.91
CA LYS A 53 -2.96 -8.41 -10.77
C LYS A 53 -2.31 -8.90 -12.06
N GLU A 54 -3.01 -8.76 -13.19
CA GLU A 54 -2.48 -9.13 -14.52
C GLU A 54 -1.23 -8.31 -14.88
N LEU A 55 -1.23 -7.01 -14.55
CA LEU A 55 -0.09 -6.12 -14.77
C LEU A 55 1.12 -6.54 -13.92
N THR A 56 0.92 -6.81 -12.64
CA THR A 56 1.98 -7.24 -11.72
C THR A 56 2.60 -8.56 -12.16
N GLU A 57 1.78 -9.54 -12.52
CA GLU A 57 2.27 -10.83 -13.04
C GLU A 57 3.10 -10.64 -14.31
N LYS A 58 2.60 -9.85 -15.26
CA LYS A 58 3.27 -9.58 -16.53
C LYS A 58 4.62 -8.88 -16.35
N LEU A 59 4.71 -7.91 -15.45
CA LEU A 59 5.91 -7.07 -15.30
C LEU A 59 6.94 -7.65 -14.33
N HIS A 60 6.51 -8.36 -13.30
CA HIS A 60 7.38 -8.78 -12.21
C HIS A 60 7.51 -10.29 -12.06
N ALA A 61 6.58 -11.08 -12.63
CA ALA A 61 6.54 -12.54 -12.53
C ALA A 61 6.91 -13.08 -11.12
N PRO A 62 6.25 -12.58 -10.04
CA PRO A 62 6.65 -12.91 -8.69
C PRO A 62 6.49 -14.41 -8.40
N PRO A 63 7.39 -15.01 -7.61
CA PRO A 63 7.29 -16.41 -7.25
C PRO A 63 6.00 -16.68 -6.47
N ARG A 64 5.36 -17.82 -6.74
CA ARG A 64 4.11 -18.26 -6.09
C ARG A 64 2.98 -17.23 -6.19
N TRP A 65 2.88 -16.49 -7.30
CA TRP A 65 1.87 -15.46 -7.52
C TRP A 65 0.43 -15.92 -7.22
N ALA A 66 0.10 -17.16 -7.59
CA ALA A 66 -1.21 -17.77 -7.33
C ALA A 66 -1.59 -17.85 -5.84
N ASP A 67 -0.61 -17.83 -4.94
CA ASP A 67 -0.80 -17.88 -3.48
C ASP A 67 -0.89 -16.47 -2.85
N THR A 68 -0.95 -15.41 -3.67
CA THR A 68 -0.92 -14.02 -3.20
C THR A 68 -2.21 -13.26 -3.52
N ASP A 69 -2.41 -12.13 -2.84
CA ASP A 69 -3.55 -11.25 -3.10
C ASP A 69 -3.11 -9.78 -3.27
N LEU A 70 -4.01 -8.94 -3.77
CA LEU A 70 -3.79 -7.53 -4.06
C LEU A 70 -4.89 -6.67 -3.42
N ILE A 71 -4.46 -5.60 -2.76
CA ILE A 71 -5.32 -4.55 -2.21
C ILE A 71 -4.95 -3.21 -2.83
N VAL A 72 -5.96 -2.43 -3.25
CA VAL A 72 -5.78 -1.05 -3.68
C VAL A 72 -5.61 -0.17 -2.43
N THR A 73 -4.56 0.65 -2.41
CA THR A 73 -4.26 1.56 -1.30
C THR A 73 -4.52 3.01 -1.70
N ALA A 74 -4.59 3.91 -0.70
CA ALA A 74 -4.68 5.36 -0.92
C ALA A 74 -3.31 5.99 -1.30
N GLY A 75 -2.43 5.23 -1.94
CA GLY A 75 -1.06 5.61 -2.29
C GLY A 75 0.01 4.77 -1.58
N SER A 76 1.27 5.07 -1.89
CA SER A 76 2.42 4.31 -1.38
C SER A 76 2.61 4.44 0.12
N GLN A 77 2.38 5.63 0.70
CA GLN A 77 2.51 5.86 2.14
C GLN A 77 1.48 5.03 2.94
N ASP A 78 0.25 4.93 2.45
CA ASP A 78 -0.80 4.09 3.06
C ASP A 78 -0.42 2.60 2.99
N GLY A 79 0.06 2.13 1.84
CA GLY A 79 0.53 0.76 1.67
C GLY A 79 1.74 0.42 2.55
N LEU A 80 2.71 1.32 2.62
CA LEU A 80 3.89 1.18 3.47
C LEU A 80 3.51 1.14 4.95
N CYS A 81 2.58 2.01 5.37
CA CYS A 81 2.03 1.98 6.71
C CYS A 81 1.45 0.60 6.99
N LYS A 82 0.42 0.17 6.25
CA LYS A 82 -0.22 -1.15 6.42
C LYS A 82 0.79 -2.30 6.50
N ALA A 83 1.77 -2.34 5.58
CA ALA A 83 2.79 -3.38 5.57
C ALA A 83 3.64 -3.38 6.84
N LEU A 84 4.17 -2.23 7.25
CA LEU A 84 4.95 -2.11 8.47
C LEU A 84 4.11 -2.42 9.71
N GLU A 85 2.88 -1.92 9.76
CA GLU A 85 1.99 -2.13 10.91
C GLU A 85 1.67 -3.60 11.16
N MET A 86 1.62 -4.42 10.10
CA MET A 86 1.44 -5.86 10.21
C MET A 86 2.68 -6.61 10.68
N MET A 87 3.88 -6.01 10.56
CA MET A 87 5.16 -6.70 10.77
C MET A 87 5.91 -6.27 12.03
N ILE A 88 5.66 -5.06 12.57
CA ILE A 88 6.45 -4.48 13.66
C ILE A 88 5.62 -4.18 14.91
N ASN A 89 6.22 -4.38 16.08
CA ASN A 89 5.69 -4.04 17.39
C ASN A 89 6.58 -2.99 18.09
N PRO A 90 6.04 -2.23 19.05
CA PRO A 90 6.85 -1.33 19.87
C PRO A 90 8.01 -2.08 20.55
N GLY A 91 9.22 -1.51 20.46
CA GLY A 91 10.46 -2.14 20.94
C GLY A 91 11.24 -2.94 19.89
N ASP A 92 10.65 -3.20 18.71
CA ASP A 92 11.37 -3.86 17.62
C ASP A 92 12.46 -2.96 17.01
N TYR A 93 13.34 -3.59 16.22
CA TYR A 93 14.34 -2.92 15.41
C TYR A 93 14.08 -3.16 13.92
N MET A 94 14.10 -2.09 13.12
CA MET A 94 13.99 -2.15 11.67
C MET A 94 15.34 -1.85 11.00
N VAL A 95 15.81 -2.75 10.14
CA VAL A 95 16.99 -2.49 9.30
C VAL A 95 16.57 -1.75 8.04
N THR A 96 17.28 -0.69 7.68
CA THR A 96 17.00 0.11 6.49
C THR A 96 18.28 0.65 5.85
N GLN A 97 18.18 1.16 4.62
CA GLN A 97 19.29 1.75 3.87
C GLN A 97 19.47 3.24 4.20
N GLU A 98 20.67 3.79 3.97
CA GLU A 98 20.94 5.22 4.03
C GLU A 98 21.34 5.73 2.64
N PRO A 99 20.67 6.75 2.08
CA PRO A 99 19.51 7.44 2.63
C PRO A 99 18.22 6.59 2.60
N CYS A 100 17.35 6.78 3.60
CA CYS A 100 16.01 6.18 3.64
C CYS A 100 14.94 7.18 3.25
N TYR A 101 13.84 6.72 2.65
CA TYR A 101 12.64 7.53 2.45
C TYR A 101 12.09 7.99 3.82
N THR A 102 11.96 9.31 4.01
CA THR A 102 11.57 9.89 5.30
C THR A 102 10.18 9.46 5.77
N GLY A 103 9.26 9.18 4.84
CA GLY A 103 7.93 8.66 5.17
C GLY A 103 7.97 7.30 5.89
N THR A 104 8.99 6.48 5.63
CA THR A 104 9.22 5.23 6.37
C THR A 104 9.62 5.52 7.82
N LEU A 105 10.58 6.41 8.03
CA LEU A 105 11.09 6.74 9.37
C LEU A 105 9.99 7.37 10.24
N SER A 106 9.12 8.18 9.65
CA SER A 106 7.97 8.76 10.33
C SER A 106 6.97 7.71 10.85
N ILE A 107 6.71 6.62 10.11
CA ILE A 107 5.83 5.54 10.57
C ILE A 107 6.45 4.78 11.74
N VAL A 108 7.75 4.49 11.64
CA VAL A 108 8.48 3.61 12.56
C VAL A 108 8.72 4.31 13.90
N SER A 109 9.17 5.57 13.86
CA SER A 109 9.47 6.36 15.07
C SER A 109 8.27 6.54 15.99
N ILE A 110 7.07 6.86 15.46
CA ILE A 110 5.86 7.06 16.27
C ILE A 110 5.35 5.76 16.90
N ARG A 111 5.78 4.60 16.40
CA ARG A 111 5.41 3.28 16.90
C ARG A 111 6.38 2.73 17.94
N GLY A 112 7.39 3.51 18.36
CA GLY A 112 8.37 3.07 19.34
C GLY A 112 9.32 2.01 18.79
N VAL A 113 9.52 1.98 17.47
CA VAL A 113 10.44 1.06 16.80
C VAL A 113 11.74 1.81 16.50
N SER A 114 12.87 1.20 16.86
CA SER A 114 14.19 1.74 16.54
C SER A 114 14.61 1.33 15.13
N TYR A 115 15.48 2.08 14.46
CA TYR A 115 15.98 1.71 13.14
C TYR A 115 17.50 1.78 13.05
N ILE A 116 18.06 0.89 12.24
CA ILE A 116 19.50 0.73 12.02
C ILE A 116 19.79 0.91 10.53
N PHE A 117 20.72 1.80 10.20
CA PHE A 117 21.17 1.98 8.82
C PHE A 117 22.23 0.95 8.43
N ARG A 118 21.99 0.24 7.32
CA ARG A 118 22.91 -0.73 6.76
C ARG A 118 24.20 -0.04 6.32
N GLY A 119 25.34 -0.45 6.89
CA GLY A 119 26.67 0.08 6.56
C GLY A 119 27.19 1.18 7.50
N GLN A 120 26.40 1.66 8.48
CA GLN A 120 26.91 2.50 9.55
C GLN A 120 27.35 1.65 10.76
N ARG A 121 28.45 2.06 11.41
CA ARG A 121 28.89 1.51 12.71
C ARG A 121 27.86 1.93 13.76
N LEU A 122 27.22 0.98 14.43
CA LEU A 122 26.29 1.22 15.55
C LEU A 122 27.02 2.08 16.60
N LEU A 123 26.65 3.35 16.75
CA LEU A 123 27.33 4.24 17.71
C LEU A 123 26.68 4.25 19.10
N TYR A 124 25.50 3.67 19.29
CA TYR A 124 24.81 3.70 20.59
C TYR A 124 23.86 2.51 20.75
N THR A 125 24.30 1.43 21.38
CA THR A 125 23.49 0.48 22.19
C THR A 125 24.40 -0.60 22.81
N GLN A 126 24.05 -1.12 24.00
CA GLN A 126 24.85 -2.14 24.71
C GLN A 126 24.78 -3.54 24.07
N ASP A 127 23.90 -3.77 23.09
CA ASP A 127 23.68 -5.07 22.42
C ASP A 127 24.41 -5.18 21.06
N GLU A 128 25.62 -4.62 20.98
CA GLU A 128 26.37 -4.49 19.73
C GLU A 128 26.78 -5.84 19.10
N LEU A 129 27.04 -6.86 19.93
CA LEU A 129 27.52 -8.16 19.45
C LEU A 129 26.39 -9.00 18.81
N TYR A 130 25.21 -8.99 19.41
CA TYR A 130 24.06 -9.76 18.93
C TYR A 130 23.54 -9.23 17.59
N ILE A 131 23.50 -7.90 17.45
CA ILE A 131 22.99 -7.24 16.24
C ILE A 131 23.96 -7.39 15.07
N ARG A 132 25.28 -7.33 15.30
CA ARG A 132 26.29 -7.57 14.25
C ARG A 132 26.24 -8.99 13.71
N ASP A 133 26.22 -9.98 14.61
CA ASP A 133 26.12 -11.40 14.22
C ASP A 133 24.83 -11.70 13.45
N ALA A 134 23.73 -11.01 13.75
CA ALA A 134 22.47 -11.15 13.03
C ALA A 134 22.49 -10.49 11.64
N LEU A 135 23.19 -9.36 11.49
CA LEU A 135 23.30 -8.64 10.22
C LEU A 135 24.29 -9.30 9.25
N ASP A 136 25.36 -9.93 9.74
CA ASP A 136 26.34 -10.64 8.89
C ASP A 136 25.83 -12.00 8.39
N ARG A 137 24.74 -12.52 8.98
CA ARG A 137 24.08 -13.78 8.59
C ARG A 137 22.95 -13.61 7.57
N LEU A 138 22.62 -12.37 7.19
CA LEU A 138 21.63 -12.00 6.17
C LEU A 138 22.30 -11.59 4.86
#